data_AF-A0A1Y2ZWE3-F1
#
_entry.id   AF-A0A1Y2ZWE3-F1
#
_cell.length_a   1.000
_cell.length_b   1.000
_cell.length_c   1.000
_cell.angle_alpha   90.00
_cell.angle_beta   90.00
_cell.angle_gamma   90.00
#
_symmetry.space_group_name_H-M   'P 1'
#
loop_
_entity.id
_entity.type
_entity.pdbx_description
1 polymer ?
#
loop_
_entity_poly.entity_id
_entity_poly.type
_entity_poly.pdbx_seq_one_letter_code
_entity_poly.pdbx_strand_id
1 'polypeptide(L)' 'MGSGTNVNLMAGLELPVTKDVHIMADFINGNNDISGAVIGFVWYTTEHWQFSLGSQISTPTKSANRVEGAVLEFTFVQ' A
#
# COMPACT_ATOMS: atom_id res chain seq x y z
N MET A 1 -6.60 -28.14 9.71
CA MET A 1 -7.45 -27.95 10.91
C MET A 1 -6.54 -27.49 12.05
N GLY A 2 -6.57 -26.27 12.56
CA GLY A 2 -7.41 -25.10 12.28
C GLY A 2 -6.84 -23.85 12.96
N SER A 3 -7.49 -22.71 12.70
CA SER A 3 -7.45 -21.48 13.49
C SER A 3 -6.19 -20.60 13.40
N GLY A 4 -5.90 -20.06 12.21
CA GLY A 4 -5.37 -18.70 12.12
C GLY A 4 -6.58 -17.78 11.95
N THR A 5 -6.81 -16.86 12.89
CA THR A 5 -7.95 -15.94 12.87
C THR A 5 -8.03 -15.26 11.50
N ASN A 6 -9.10 -15.51 10.73
CA ASN A 6 -9.38 -14.86 9.42
C ASN A 6 -9.78 -13.38 9.58
N VAL A 7 -9.25 -12.70 10.61
CA VAL A 7 -9.50 -11.28 10.83
C VAL A 7 -8.34 -10.56 10.19
N ASN A 8 -8.49 -10.30 8.88
CA ASN A 8 -7.61 -9.38 8.19
C ASN A 8 -8.12 -7.97 8.47
N LEU A 9 -7.37 -7.22 9.29
CA LEU A 9 -7.62 -5.80 9.46
C LEU A 9 -6.82 -5.05 8.40
N MET A 10 -7.51 -4.24 7.62
CA MET A 10 -6.88 -3.28 6.73
C MET A 10 -7.02 -1.90 7.35
N ALA A 11 -5.88 -1.23 7.55
CA ALA A 11 -5.84 0.17 7.93
C ALA A 11 -5.04 0.91 6.86
N GLY A 12 -5.63 1.97 6.32
CA GLY A 12 -5.01 2.83 5.33
C GLY A 12 -4.95 4.27 5.84
N LEU A 13 -3.89 4.97 5.47
CA LEU A 13 -3.72 6.39 5.70
C LEU A 13 -3.31 7.04 4.38
N GLU A 14 -4.01 8.10 4.02
CA GLU A 14 -3.63 8.98 2.93
C GLU A 14 -3.43 10.39 3.48
N LEU A 15 -2.29 11.00 3.16
CA LEU A 15 -1.95 12.35 3.58
C LEU A 15 -1.61 13.20 2.35
N PRO A 16 -2.36 14.28 2.09
CA PRO A 16 -1.99 15.25 1.06
C PRO A 16 -0.74 16.02 1.52
N VAL A 17 0.37 15.87 0.79
CA VAL A 17 1.61 16.63 1.03
C VAL A 17 1.56 17.95 0.29
N THR A 18 1.04 17.90 -0.93
CA THR A 18 0.72 19.08 -1.76
C THR A 18 -0.64 18.87 -2.41
N LYS A 19 -1.12 19.87 -3.16
CA LYS A 19 -2.36 19.76 -3.93
C LYS A 19 -2.34 18.63 -4.98
N ASP A 20 -1.15 18.23 -5.43
CA ASP A 20 -0.97 17.28 -6.52
C ASP A 20 -0.28 15.98 -6.05
N VAL A 21 0.28 15.93 -4.84
CA VAL A 21 1.07 14.80 -4.34
C VAL A 21 0.57 14.37 -2.98
N HIS A 22 0.15 13.11 -2.90
CA HIS A 22 -0.32 12.46 -1.68
C HIS A 22 0.66 11.34 -1.30
N ILE A 23 0.87 11.13 -0.01
CA ILE A 23 1.54 9.94 0.53
C ILE A 23 0.46 8.98 1.02
N MET A 24 0.62 7.71 0.67
CA MET A 24 -0.27 6.64 1.10
C MET A 24 0.51 5.59 1.89
N ALA A 25 -0.14 5.06 2.92
CA ALA A 25 0.36 3.94 3.70
C ALA A 25 -0.80 3.00 4.00
N ASP A 26 -0.71 1.77 3.50
CA ASP A 26 -1.70 0.72 3.76
C ASP A 26 -1.05 -0.40 4.57
N PHE A 27 -1.80 -0.96 5.51
CA PHE A 27 -1.36 -2.06 6.33
C PHE A 27 -2.46 -3.10 6.42
N ILE A 28 -2.14 -4.31 5.95
CA ILE A 28 -2.96 -5.49 6.09
C ILE A 28 -2.32 -6.38 7.15
N ASN A 29 -2.95 -6.43 8.31
CA ASN A 29 -2.57 -7.35 9.36
C ASN A 29 -3.20 -8.73 9.12
N GLY A 30 -2.39 -9.77 9.11
CA GLY A 30 -2.84 -11.15 8.95
C GLY A 30 -1.69 -12.11 9.16
N ASN A 31 -2.02 -13.38 9.38
CA ASN A 31 -1.04 -14.46 9.41
C ASN A 31 -1.13 -15.31 8.12
N ASN A 32 -1.20 -14.63 6.99
CA ASN A 32 -1.45 -15.20 5.66
C ASN A 32 -0.62 -14.46 4.59
N ASP A 33 -0.62 -15.00 3.37
CA ASP A 33 0.22 -14.54 2.27
C ASP A 33 -0.07 -13.10 1.80
N ILE A 34 -1.28 -12.60 2.10
CA ILE A 34 -1.73 -11.25 1.77
C ILE A 34 -1.40 -10.20 2.84
N SER A 35 -0.83 -10.61 3.98
CA SER A 35 -0.35 -9.67 4.98
C SER A 35 0.84 -8.86 4.46
N GLY A 36 0.77 -7.55 4.61
CA GLY A 36 1.78 -6.63 4.07
C GLY A 36 1.52 -5.19 4.50
N ALA A 37 2.56 -4.38 4.45
CA ALA A 37 2.44 -2.94 4.46
C ALA A 37 2.77 -2.42 3.06
N VAL A 38 2.14 -1.35 2.61
CA VAL A 38 2.50 -0.61 1.40
C VAL A 38 2.76 0.82 1.83
N ILE A 39 3.85 1.40 1.37
CA ILE A 39 4.08 2.84 1.46
C ILE A 39 4.34 3.37 0.07
N GLY A 40 3.70 4.47 -0.28
CA GLY A 40 3.81 5.02 -1.62
C GLY A 40 3.43 6.48 -1.69
N PHE A 41 3.52 6.99 -2.91
CA PHE A 41 3.08 8.31 -3.28
C PHE A 41 2.18 8.22 -4.50
N VAL A 42 1.18 9.09 -4.52
CA VAL A 42 0.31 9.32 -5.66
C VAL A 42 0.56 10.73 -6.14
N TRP A 43 0.82 10.89 -7.43
CA TRP A 43 1.02 12.17 -8.10
C TRP A 43 -0.02 12.36 -9.20
N TYR A 44 -0.83 13.41 -9.02
CA TYR A 44 -1.77 13.92 -10.01
C TYR A 44 -1.04 14.95 -10.88
N THR A 45 -0.63 14.58 -12.10
CA THR A 45 0.18 15.48 -12.95
C THR A 45 -0.68 16.42 -13.77
N THR A 46 -1.83 15.95 -14.24
CA THR A 46 -2.85 16.74 -14.94
C THR A 46 -4.23 16.27 -14.49
N GLU A 47 -5.29 16.96 -14.93
CA GLU A 47 -6.68 16.56 -14.66
C GLU A 47 -7.00 15.13 -15.11
N HIS A 48 -6.18 14.55 -15.98
CA HIS A 48 -6.42 13.25 -16.59
C HIS A 48 -5.39 12.17 -16.25
N TRP A 49 -4.33 12.49 -15.51
CA TRP A 49 -3.25 11.53 -15.26
C TRP A 49 -2.88 11.45 -13.78
N GLN A 50 -2.94 10.23 -13.26
CA GLN A 50 -2.52 9.85 -11.92
C GLN A 50 -1.40 8.80 -12.02
N PHE A 51 -0.32 9.05 -11.29
CA PHE A 51 0.82 8.15 -11.19
C PHE A 51 0.94 7.69 -9.75
N SER A 52 1.06 6.40 -9.51
CA SER A 52 1.29 5.85 -8.18
C SER A 52 2.57 5.04 -8.17
N LEU A 53 3.40 5.27 -7.15
CA LEU A 53 4.62 4.52 -6.91
C LEU A 53 4.68 4.14 -5.44
N GLY A 54 4.99 2.89 -5.17
CA GLY A 54 5.09 2.41 -3.80
C GLY A 54 6.02 1.23 -3.64
N SER A 55 6.22 0.85 -2.39
CA SER A 55 6.99 -0.30 -1.98
C SER A 55 6.13 -1.15 -1.06
N GLN A 56 6.07 -2.43 -1.37
CA GLN A 56 5.43 -3.41 -0.50
C GLN A 56 6.48 -3.95 0.48
N ILE A 57 6.14 -3.90 1.77
CA ILE A 57 6.98 -4.28 2.89
C ILE A 57 6.30 -5.44 3.62
N SER A 58 7.04 -6.52 3.88
CA SER A 58 6.57 -7.63 4.70
C SER A 58 6.22 -7.16 6.11
N THR A 59 5.14 -7.68 6.67
CA THR A 59 4.84 -7.48 8.09
C THR A 59 5.80 -8.29 8.97
N PRO A 60 6.06 -7.87 10.23
CA PRO A 60 6.93 -8.59 11.15
C PRO A 60 6.49 -10.04 11.41
N THR A 61 5.19 -10.33 11.24
CA THR A 61 4.61 -11.66 11.39
C THR A 61 5.10 -12.65 10.31
N LYS A 62 5.46 -12.16 9.13
CA LYS A 62 5.92 -12.96 7.98
C LYS A 62 7.44 -12.93 7.82
N SER A 63 8.03 -11.74 7.77
CA SER A 63 9.47 -11.52 7.67
C SER A 63 9.76 -10.07 8.09
N ALA A 64 10.61 -9.86 9.10
CA ALA A 64 10.85 -8.52 9.62
C ALA A 64 11.43 -7.58 8.54
N ASN A 65 10.69 -6.51 8.23
CA ASN A 65 11.14 -5.32 7.50
C ASN A 65 11.83 -5.59 6.15
N ARG A 66 11.31 -6.55 5.38
CA ARG A 66 11.80 -6.84 4.03
C ARG A 66 10.94 -6.14 3.00
N VAL A 67 11.56 -5.48 2.02
CA VAL A 67 10.88 -5.03 0.81
C VAL A 67 10.60 -6.25 -0.08
N GLU A 68 9.32 -6.53 -0.33
CA GLU A 68 8.87 -7.67 -1.16
C GLU A 68 8.67 -7.27 -2.63
N GLY A 69 8.36 -6.00 -2.89
CA GLY A 69 8.09 -5.54 -4.25
C GLY A 69 7.98 -4.04 -4.36
N ALA A 70 7.98 -3.57 -5.60
CA ALA A 70 7.65 -2.20 -5.95
C ALA A 70 6.32 -2.18 -6.69
N VAL A 71 5.53 -1.15 -6.45
CA VAL A 71 4.27 -0.87 -7.13
C VAL A 71 4.50 0.32 -8.05
N LEU A 72 4.11 0.19 -9.30
CA LEU A 72 4.11 1.25 -10.29
C LEU A 72 2.80 1.17 -11.04
N GLU A 73 1.99 2.20 -10.96
CA GLU A 73 0.71 2.27 -11.65
C GLU A 73 0.51 3.63 -12.33
N PHE A 74 -0.13 3.55 -13.49
CA PHE A 74 -0.40 4.66 -14.40
C PHE A 74 -1.88 4.64 -14.71
N THR A 75 -2.61 5.62 -14.22
CA THR A 75 -4.06 5.69 -14.32
C THR A 75 -4.45 6.93 -15.13
N PHE A 76 -5.17 6.69 -16.22
CA PHE A 76 -5.84 7.76 -16.97
C PHE A 76 -7.22 7.98 -16.36
N VAL A 77 -7.46 9.18 -15.86
CA VAL A 77 -8.73 9.61 -15.29
C VAL A 77 -9.48 10.40 -16.37
N GLN A 78 -10.66 9.92 -16.79
CA GLN A 78 -11.47 10.56 -17.84
C GLN A 78 -12.57 11.42 -17.24
#